data_AF-A0A9D6YWT8-F1
#
_entry.id   AF-A0A9D6YWT8-F1
#
_cell.length_a   1.000
_cell.length_b   1.000
_cell.length_c   1.000
_cell.angle_alpha   90.00
_cell.angle_beta   90.00
_cell.angle_gamma   90.00
#
_symmetry.space_group_name_H-M   'P 1'
#
loop_
_entity.id
_entity.type
_entity.pdbx_description
1 polymer ?
#
loop_
_entity_poly.entity_id
_entity_poly.type
_entity_poly.pdbx_seq_one_letter_code
_entity_poly.pdbx_strand_id
1 'polypeptide(L)'
;MHTPQVHADGSRIVLQFDTLDDALKLFSPWRGAAPRVEAAAKIHSALVAVGLGVEVRVKDRAVAELGNGEIRGPILALLQPAA
;
A
#
# COMPACT_ATOMS: atom_id res chain seq x y z
N MET A 1 -18.12 0.35 -2.66
CA MET A 1 -16.65 0.45 -2.68
C MET A 1 -16.25 0.57 -4.13
N HIS A 2 -15.46 1.57 -4.53
CA HIS A 2 -14.84 1.51 -5.85
C HIS A 2 -13.71 0.50 -5.77
N THR A 3 -13.85 -0.60 -6.52
CA THR A 3 -12.82 -1.63 -6.62
C THR A 3 -11.63 -1.01 -7.36
N PRO A 4 -10.39 -1.10 -6.84
CA PRO A 4 -9.24 -0.62 -7.59
C PRO A 4 -9.11 -1.37 -8.91
N GLN A 5 -8.63 -0.69 -9.95
CA GLN A 5 -8.17 -1.39 -11.14
C GLN A 5 -6.89 -2.12 -10.78
N VAL A 6 -6.84 -3.42 -11.06
CA VAL A 6 -5.70 -4.28 -10.70
C VAL A 6 -4.98 -4.70 -11.97
N HIS A 7 -3.68 -4.41 -12.02
CA HIS A 7 -2.80 -4.86 -13.09
C HIS A 7 -1.67 -5.69 -12.50
N ALA A 8 -1.20 -6.69 -13.23
CA ALA A 8 -0.03 -7.48 -12.86
C ALA A 8 1.01 -7.38 -13.98
N ASP A 9 2.25 -7.11 -13.60
CA ASP A 9 3.41 -6.95 -14.47
C ASP A 9 4.58 -7.73 -13.86
N GLY A 10 4.78 -8.96 -14.34
CA GLY A 10 5.72 -9.90 -13.75
C GLY A 10 5.39 -10.20 -12.29
N SER A 11 6.32 -9.90 -11.38
CA SER A 11 6.15 -10.05 -9.93
C SER A 11 5.51 -8.84 -9.24
N ARG A 12 5.14 -7.80 -10.00
CA ARG A 12 4.55 -6.57 -9.46
C ARG A 12 3.04 -6.53 -9.71
N ILE A 13 2.29 -6.30 -8.65
CA ILE A 13 0.85 -6.04 -8.66
C ILE A 13 0.65 -4.53 -8.51
N VAL A 14 -0.07 -3.90 -9.42
CA VAL A 14 -0.41 -2.48 -9.37
C VAL A 14 -1.87 -2.34 -8.98
N LEU A 15 -2.13 -1.66 -7.86
CA LEU A 15 -3.47 -1.30 -7.40
C LEU A 15 -3.72 0.17 -7.73
N GLN A 16 -4.55 0.43 -8.74
CA GLN A 16 -4.87 1.77 -9.22
C GLN A 16 -6.19 2.25 -8.62
N PHE A 17 -6.12 3.37 -7.90
CA PHE A 17 -7.25 4.05 -7.29
C PHE A 17 -7.51 5.40 -7.96
N ASP A 18 -8.76 5.87 -7.91
CA ASP A 18 -9.15 7.19 -8.42
C ASP A 18 -8.77 8.32 -7.44
N THR A 19 -8.81 8.01 -6.13
CA THR A 19 -8.58 8.97 -5.05
C THR A 19 -7.65 8.42 -3.97
N LEU A 20 -6.99 9.34 -3.24
CA LEU A 20 -6.16 8.98 -2.09
C LEU A 20 -6.99 8.41 -0.94
N ASP A 21 -8.22 8.88 -0.76
CA ASP A 21 -9.15 8.37 0.27
C ASP A 21 -9.47 6.89 0.04
N ASP A 22 -9.69 6.48 -1.22
CA ASP A 22 -9.92 5.08 -1.56
C ASP A 22 -8.67 4.22 -1.35
N ALA A 23 -7.48 4.74 -1.67
CA ALA A 23 -6.23 4.06 -1.37
C ALA A 23 -6.00 3.90 0.14
N LEU A 24 -6.39 4.89 0.97
CA LEU A 24 -6.30 4.79 2.43
C LEU A 24 -7.25 3.73 3.02
N LYS A 25 -8.35 3.41 2.33
CA LYS A 25 -9.28 2.37 2.77
C LYS A 25 -8.65 0.98 2.78
N LEU A 26 -7.56 0.72 2.04
CA LEU A 26 -6.77 -0.52 2.18
C LEU A 26 -6.37 -0.79 3.62
N PHE A 27 -6.04 0.26 4.37
CA PHE A 27 -5.59 0.17 5.76
C PHE A 27 -6.73 0.40 6.77
N SER A 28 -7.96 0.65 6.31
CA SER A 28 -9.13 0.85 7.18
C SER A 28 -9.48 -0.32 8.11
N PRO A 29 -9.16 -1.61 7.80
CA PRO A 29 -9.39 -2.70 8.74
C PRO A 29 -8.62 -2.55 10.05
N TRP A 30 -7.48 -1.86 10.02
CA TRP A 30 -6.65 -1.58 11.20
C TRP A 30 -6.99 -0.21 11.77
N ARG A 31 -7.56 -0.20 12.98
CA ARG A 31 -7.95 1.02 13.68
C ARG A 31 -6.74 1.66 14.36
N GLY A 32 -6.41 2.90 13.98
CA GLY A 32 -5.31 3.68 14.54
C GLY A 32 -4.02 3.58 13.74
N ALA A 33 -3.13 4.56 13.93
CA ALA A 33 -1.87 4.68 13.19
C ALA A 33 -0.93 3.49 13.41
N ALA A 34 -0.66 3.14 14.67
CA ALA A 34 0.28 2.05 15.00
C ALA A 34 -0.12 0.68 14.43
N PRO A 35 -1.39 0.21 14.56
CA PRO A 35 -1.81 -1.04 13.92
C PRO A 35 -1.72 -1.03 12.39
N ARG A 36 -1.92 0.13 11.74
CA ARG A 36 -1.78 0.26 10.28
C ARG A 36 -0.32 0.13 9.83
N VAL A 37 0.60 0.74 10.58
CA VAL A 37 2.05 0.61 10.31
C VAL A 37 2.49 -0.84 10.48
N GLU A 38 2.07 -1.50 11.56
CA GLU A 38 2.39 -2.91 11.79
C GLU A 38 1.82 -3.82 10.68
N ALA A 39 0.58 -3.56 10.25
CA ALA A 39 -0.01 -4.28 9.14
C ALA A 39 0.76 -4.07 7.83
N ALA A 40 1.12 -2.83 7.49
CA ALA A 40 1.90 -2.52 6.31
C ALA A 40 3.27 -3.23 6.34
N ALA A 41 3.94 -3.27 7.49
CA ALA A 41 5.21 -3.97 7.67
C ALA A 41 5.07 -5.49 7.50
N LYS A 42 4.00 -6.09 8.04
CA LYS A 42 3.71 -7.53 7.89
C LYS A 42 3.38 -7.88 6.44
N ILE A 43 2.54 -7.09 5.77
CA ILE A 43 2.19 -7.27 4.35
C ILE A 43 3.46 -7.16 3.49
N HIS A 44 4.29 -6.14 3.73
CA HIS A 44 5.56 -5.98 3.04
C HIS A 44 6.45 -7.22 3.20
N SER A 45 6.67 -7.66 4.44
CA SER A 45 7.53 -8.82 4.73
C SER A 45 7.01 -10.09 4.06
N ALA A 46 5.69 -10.30 4.06
CA ALA A 46 5.05 -11.43 3.39
C ALA A 46 5.25 -11.39 1.87
N LEU A 47 5.11 -10.21 1.25
CA LEU A 47 5.34 -10.01 -0.18
C LEU A 47 6.81 -10.26 -0.57
N VAL A 48 7.75 -9.74 0.21
CA VAL A 48 9.19 -9.99 0.02
C VAL A 48 9.49 -11.49 0.06
N ALA A 49 8.94 -12.22 1.03
CA ALA A 49 9.20 -13.64 1.20
C ALA A 49 8.77 -14.50 0.00
N VAL A 50 7.77 -14.04 -0.77
CA VAL A 50 7.29 -14.72 -1.98
C VAL A 50 7.78 -14.07 -3.28
N GLY A 51 8.67 -13.07 -3.19
CA GLY A 51 9.22 -12.37 -4.35
C GLY A 51 8.20 -11.54 -5.12
N LEU A 52 7.15 -11.04 -4.45
CA LEU A 52 6.12 -10.20 -5.04
C LEU A 52 6.26 -8.75 -4.58
N GLY A 53 5.83 -7.81 -5.43
CA GLY A 53 5.70 -6.39 -5.11
C GLY A 53 4.27 -5.93 -5.29
N VAL A 54 3.83 -4.98 -4.47
CA VAL A 54 2.57 -4.25 -4.64
C VAL A 54 2.86 -2.77 -4.74
N GLU A 55 2.43 -2.15 -5.83
CA GLU A 55 2.49 -0.71 -6.06
C GLU A 55 1.07 -0.14 -5.99
N VAL A 56 0.85 0.80 -5.08
CA VAL A 56 -0.44 1.50 -4.96
C VAL A 56 -0.32 2.82 -5.71
N ARG A 57 -1.22 3.05 -6.66
CA ARG A 57 -1.28 4.27 -7.47
C ARG A 57 -2.58 5.04 -7.26
N VAL A 58 -2.48 6.36 -7.35
CA VAL A 58 -3.62 7.28 -7.42
C VAL A 58 -3.38 8.21 -8.59
N LYS A 59 -4.31 8.25 -9.56
CA LYS A 59 -4.16 9.03 -10.81
C LYS A 59 -2.78 8.82 -11.47
N ASP A 60 -2.42 7.56 -11.70
CA ASP A 60 -1.14 7.10 -12.25
C ASP A 60 0.14 7.43 -11.45
N ARG A 61 0.01 8.06 -10.27
CA ARG A 61 1.15 8.34 -9.39
C ARG A 61 1.27 7.27 -8.31
N ALA A 62 2.46 6.67 -8.19
CA ALA A 62 2.79 5.78 -7.08
C ALA A 62 2.71 6.53 -5.74
N VAL A 63 1.90 6.02 -4.81
CA VAL A 63 1.72 6.56 -3.45
C VAL A 63 2.17 5.59 -2.36
N ALA A 64 2.35 4.31 -2.69
CA ALA A 64 2.91 3.29 -1.81
C ALA A 64 3.58 2.18 -2.62
N GLU A 65 4.66 1.62 -2.09
CA GLU A 65 5.32 0.42 -2.60
C GLU A 65 5.59 -0.54 -1.43
N LEU A 66 5.16 -1.79 -1.59
CA LEU A 66 5.30 -2.89 -0.64
C LEU A 66 5.93 -4.08 -1.36
N GLY A 67 6.70 -4.93 -0.67
CA GLY A 67 7.27 -6.15 -1.26
C GLY A 67 8.50 -5.97 -2.16
N ASN A 68 8.81 -4.74 -2.59
CA ASN A 68 9.97 -4.45 -3.42
C ASN A 68 10.93 -3.48 -2.72
N GLY A 69 12.08 -3.96 -2.25
CA GLY A 69 13.07 -3.11 -1.56
C GLY A 69 12.61 -2.62 -0.19
N GLU A 70 12.74 -1.32 0.08
CA GLU A 70 12.21 -0.70 1.31
C GLU A 70 10.75 -0.28 1.12
N ILE A 71 9.97 -0.28 2.21
CA ILE A 71 8.61 0.27 2.21
C ILE A 71 8.69 1.77 1.89
N ARG A 72 8.08 2.20 0.78
CA ARG A 72 8.19 3.58 0.27
C ARG A 72 6.83 4.18 -0.07
N GLY A 73 6.75 5.51 -0.04
CA GLY A 73 5.63 6.28 -0.59
C GLY A 73 4.93 7.22 0.41
N PRO A 74 4.31 8.30 -0.10
CA PRO A 74 3.69 9.35 0.71
C PRO A 74 2.55 8.85 1.60
N ILE A 75 1.86 7.77 1.24
CA ILE A 75 0.77 7.24 2.08
C ILE A 75 1.29 6.73 3.42
N LEU A 76 2.55 6.27 3.50
CA LEU A 76 3.14 5.72 4.72
C LEU A 76 3.36 6.80 5.78
N ALA A 77 3.70 8.02 5.35
CA ALA A 77 3.79 9.17 6.24
C ALA A 77 2.44 9.48 6.90
N LEU A 78 1.33 9.18 6.21
CA LEU A 78 -0.03 9.32 6.75
C LEU A 78 -0.43 8.17 7.69
N LEU A 79 0.33 7.07 7.69
CA LEU A 79 0.12 5.96 8.61
C LEU A 79 0.86 6.17 9.94
N GLN A 80 1.86 7.06 9.99
CA GLN A 80 2.56 7.37 11.23
C GLN A 80 1.66 8.19 12.16
N PRO A 81 1.70 7.94 13.48
CA PRO A 81 1.01 8.81 14.42
C PRO A 81 1.54 10.24 14.26
N ALA A 82 0.64 11.23 14.26
CA ALA A 82 1.05 12.62 14.40
C ALA A 82 1.88 12.74 15.69
N ALA A 83 3.10 13.26 15.57
CA ALA A 83 4.01 13.48 16.68
C ALA A 83 3.43 14.45 17.72
#